data_AF-A0A081C1E3-F1
#
_entry.id   AF-A0A081C1E3-F1
#
_cell.length_a   1.000
_cell.length_b   1.000
_cell.length_c   1.000
_cell.angle_alpha   90.00
_cell.angle_beta   90.00
_cell.angle_gamma   90.00
#
_symmetry.space_group_name_H-M   'P 1'
#
loop_
_entity.id
_entity.type
_entity.pdbx_description
1 polymer ?
#
loop_
_entity_poly.entity_id
_entity_poly.type
_entity_poly.pdbx_seq_one_letter_code
_entity_poly.pdbx_strand_id
1 'polypeptide(L)' 'MTLDETHRQVLIQHELERAKTAIAGVRFLIDNGKLIIAVSRMYYGMFYALSALAVKHRFSTTKHKQLIG' A
#
# COMPACT_ATOMS: atom_id res chain seq x y z
N MET A 1 6.30 15.26 14.04
CA MET A 1 7.66 14.97 13.54
C MET A 1 7.71 15.39 12.08
N THR A 2 8.40 16.49 11.77
CA THR A 2 8.45 17.03 10.41
C THR A 2 9.47 16.22 9.62
N LEU A 3 9.01 15.27 8.83
CA LEU A 3 9.87 14.53 7.90
C LEU A 3 10.49 15.51 6.90
N ASP A 4 11.81 15.47 6.73
CA ASP A 4 12.44 16.17 5.60
C ASP A 4 11.98 15.54 4.27
N GLU A 5 12.11 16.30 3.19
CA GLU A 5 11.58 15.93 1.88
C GLU A 5 12.24 14.66 1.30
N THR A 6 13.52 14.43 1.57
CA THR A 6 14.25 13.21 1.22
C THR A 6 13.69 12.01 1.99
N HIS A 7 13.53 12.13 3.31
CA HIS A 7 12.92 11.06 4.12
C HIS A 7 11.50 10.74 3.67
N ARG A 8 10.73 11.76 3.26
CA ARG A 8 9.38 11.59 2.71
C ARG A 8 9.40 10.79 1.42
N GLN A 9 10.30 11.10 0.48
CA GLN A 9 10.41 10.36 -0.77
C GLN A 9 10.82 8.91 -0.55
N VAL A 10 11.74 8.66 0.39
CA VAL A 10 12.12 7.29 0.78
C VAL A 10 10.92 6.51 1.29
N LEU A 11 10.08 7.12 2.15
CA LEU A 11 8.86 6.49 2.65
C LEU A 11 7.84 6.22 1.55
N ILE A 12 7.63 7.17 0.64
CA ILE A 12 6.72 6.98 -0.51
C ILE A 12 7.21 5.80 -1.36
N GLN A 13 8.49 5.75 -1.69
CA GLN A 13 9.05 4.67 -2.49
C GLN A 13 8.91 3.32 -1.78
N HIS A 14 9.21 3.28 -0.49
CA HIS A 14 9.06 2.07 0.32
C HIS A 14 7.63 1.53 0.30
N GLU A 15 6.62 2.39 0.50
CA GLU A 15 5.22 1.98 0.46
C GLU A 15 4.78 1.52 -0.95
N LEU A 16 5.30 2.14 -2.01
CA LEU A 16 5.05 1.68 -3.38
C LEU A 16 5.68 0.30 -3.65
N GLU A 17 6.89 0.03 -3.16
CA GLU A 17 7.51 -1.30 -3.28
C GLU A 17 6.74 -2.36 -2.49
N ARG A 18 6.22 -2.01 -1.31
CA ARG A 18 5.31 -2.88 -0.56
C ARG A 18 4.03 -3.16 -1.33
N ALA A 19 3.44 -2.15 -1.98
CA ALA A 19 2.25 -2.32 -2.81
C ALA A 19 2.52 -3.29 -3.96
N LYS A 20 3.61 -3.09 -4.71
CA LYS A 20 4.05 -3.98 -5.80
C LYS A 20 4.27 -5.41 -5.31
N THR A 21 4.96 -5.57 -4.19
CA THR A 21 5.22 -6.88 -3.57
C THR A 21 3.93 -7.56 -3.11
N ALA A 22 2.98 -6.81 -2.55
CA ALA A 22 1.72 -7.36 -2.09
C ALA A 22 0.88 -7.91 -3.24
N ILE A 23 0.86 -7.23 -4.40
CA ILE A 23 0.10 -7.67 -5.57
C ILE A 23 0.88 -8.64 -6.48
N ALA A 24 2.18 -8.84 -6.23
CA ALA A 24 2.98 -9.79 -6.96
C ALA A 24 2.40 -11.20 -6.81
N GLY A 25 2.15 -11.87 -7.94
CA GLY A 25 1.56 -13.20 -7.94
C GLY A 25 0.06 -13.27 -7.65
N VAL A 26 -0.66 -12.14 -7.54
CA VAL A 26 -2.14 -12.15 -7.45
C VAL A 26 -2.76 -12.90 -8.63
N ARG A 27 -2.22 -12.69 -9.85
CA ARG A 27 -2.64 -13.43 -11.04
C ARG A 27 -2.54 -14.94 -10.82
N PHE A 28 -1.38 -15.42 -10.35
CA PHE A 28 -1.17 -16.84 -10.04
C PHE A 28 -2.19 -17.36 -9.01
N LEU A 29 -2.49 -16.58 -7.97
CA LEU A 29 -3.49 -16.97 -6.96
C LEU A 29 -4.89 -17.08 -7.56
N ILE A 30 -5.27 -16.16 -8.46
CA ILE A 30 -6.54 -16.20 -9.18
C ILE A 30 -6.61 -17.45 -10.07
N ASP A 31 -5.57 -17.67 -10.87
CA ASP A 31 -5.52 -18.78 -11.82
C ASP A 31 -5.55 -20.16 -11.12
N ASN A 32 -5.11 -20.23 -9.86
CA ASN A 32 -5.13 -21.43 -9.02
C ASN A 32 -6.31 -21.51 -8.05
N GLY A 33 -7.34 -20.67 -8.23
CA GLY A 33 -8.56 -20.70 -7.42
C GLY A 33 -8.37 -20.28 -5.94
N LYS A 34 -7.23 -19.69 -5.60
CA LYS A 34 -6.92 -19.20 -4.22
C LYS A 34 -7.48 -17.79 -4.00
N LEU A 35 -8.77 -17.61 -4.26
CA LEU A 35 -9.42 -16.30 -4.35
C LEU A 35 -9.38 -15.50 -3.03
N ILE A 36 -9.58 -16.14 -1.87
CA ILE A 36 -9.49 -15.46 -0.57
C ILE A 36 -8.10 -14.85 -0.35
N ILE A 37 -7.04 -15.58 -0.74
CA ILE A 37 -5.67 -15.10 -0.63
C ILE A 37 -5.44 -13.97 -1.64
N ALA A 38 -5.91 -14.11 -2.88
CA ALA A 38 -5.80 -13.07 -3.90
C ALA A 38 -6.46 -11.75 -3.45
N VAL A 39 -7.66 -11.81 -2.88
CA VAL A 39 -8.38 -10.64 -2.35
C VAL A 39 -7.61 -9.96 -1.23
N SER A 40 -7.10 -10.74 -0.26
CA SER A 40 -6.27 -10.21 0.83
C SER A 40 -5.03 -9.47 0.29
N ARG A 41 -4.33 -10.08 -0.67
CA ARG A 41 -3.16 -9.48 -1.33
C ARG A 41 -3.49 -8.18 -2.06
N MET A 42 -4.59 -8.15 -2.81
CA MET A 42 -5.07 -6.93 -3.47
C MET A 42 -5.45 -5.83 -2.46
N TYR A 43 -6.13 -6.18 -1.36
CA TYR A 43 -6.48 -5.25 -0.29
C TYR A 43 -5.24 -4.56 0.31
N TYR A 44 -4.23 -5.33 0.70
CA TYR A 44 -3.00 -4.77 1.23
C TYR A 44 -2.20 -3.99 0.19
N GLY A 45 -2.21 -4.42 -1.08
CA GLY A 45 -1.61 -3.66 -2.17
C GLY A 45 -2.20 -2.26 -2.32
N MET A 46 -3.54 -2.16 -2.33
CA MET A 46 -4.23 -0.87 -2.35
C MET A 46 -3.94 -0.04 -1.11
N PHE A 47 -3.93 -0.66 0.08
CA PHE A 47 -3.62 0.03 1.33
C PHE A 47 -2.23 0.68 1.31
N TYR A 48 -1.19 -0.03 0.85
CA TYR A 48 0.16 0.54 0.75
C TYR A 48 0.23 1.66 -0.30
N ALA A 49 -0.45 1.51 -1.44
CA ALA A 49 -0.51 2.58 -2.44
C ALA A 49 -1.21 3.85 -1.91
N LEU A 50 -2.31 3.69 -1.19
CA LEU A 50 -3.01 4.80 -0.52
C LEU A 50 -2.15 5.42 0.60
N SER A 51 -1.37 4.60 1.31
CA SER A 51 -0.44 5.09 2.33
C SER A 51 0.67 5.96 1.72
N ALA A 52 1.24 5.55 0.59
CA ALA A 52 2.19 6.36 -0.17
C ALA A 52 1.57 7.71 -0.60
N LEU A 53 0.32 7.69 -1.07
CA LEU A 53 -0.41 8.89 -1.46
C LEU A 53 -0.64 9.82 -0.26
N ALA A 54 -1.03 9.28 0.90
CA ALA A 54 -1.20 10.07 2.13
C ALA A 54 0.10 10.76 2.56
N VAL A 55 1.23 10.03 2.55
CA VAL A 55 2.55 10.60 2.87
C VAL A 55 2.92 11.75 1.92
N LYS A 56 2.65 11.58 0.62
CA LYS A 56 2.85 12.62 -0.40
C LYS A 56 2.04 13.89 -0.11
N HIS A 57 0.79 13.74 0.34
CA HIS A 57 -0.09 14.86 0.68
C HIS A 57 0.02 15.33 2.12
N ARG A 58 1.06 14.89 2.87
CA ARG A 58 1.28 15.24 4.29
C ARG A 58 0.08 14.89 5.19
N PHE A 59 -0.72 13.92 4.76
CA PHE A 59 -1.83 13.38 5.54
C PHE A 59 -1.30 12.24 6.42
N SER A 60 -1.51 12.36 7.74
CA SER A 60 -1.07 11.36 8.71
C SER A 60 -2.28 10.65 9.29
N THR A 61 -2.35 9.33 9.08
CA THR A 61 -3.27 8.48 9.84
C THR A 61 -2.65 7.10 10.09
N THR A 62 -2.90 6.57 11.28
CA THR A 62 -2.55 5.21 11.69
C THR A 62 -3.71 4.22 11.52
N LYS A 63 -4.88 4.68 11.07
CA LYS A 63 -6.11 3.87 10.99
C LYS A 63 -6.50 3.64 9.54
N HIS A 64 -6.65 2.37 9.17
CA HIS A 64 -7.11 1.95 7.84
C HIS A 64 -8.38 2.68 7.37
N LYS A 65 -9.36 2.88 8.26
CA LYS A 65 -10.63 3.56 7.92
C LYS A 65 -10.43 5.03 7.48
N GLN A 66 -9.47 5.74 8.05
CA GLN A 66 -9.25 7.16 7.75
C GLN A 66 -8.55 7.39 6.39
N LEU A 67 -7.98 6.34 5.78
CA LEU A 67 -7.43 6.39 4.42
C LEU A 67 -8.51 6.22 3.34
N ILE A 68 -9.67 5.68 3.71
CA ILE A 68 -10.76 5.35 2.78
C ILE A 68 -11.78 6.49 2.69
N GLY A 69 -11.79 7.41 3.67
CA GLY A 69 -12.81 8.46 3.85
C GLY A 69 -13.62 8.21 5.10
#